data_AF-A0A947M0V7-F1
#
_entry.id   AF-A0A947M0V7-F1
#
_cell.length_a   1.000
_cell.length_b   1.000
_cell.length_c   1.000
_cell.angle_alpha   90.00
_cell.angle_beta   90.00
_cell.angle_gamma   90.00
#
_symmetry.space_group_name_H-M   'P 1'
#
loop_
_entity.id
_entity.type
_entity.pdbx_description
1 polymer ?
#
loop_
_entity_poly.entity_id
_entity_poly.type
_entity_poly.pdbx_seq_one_letter_code
_entity_poly.pdbx_strand_id
1 'polypeptide(L)'
;AITVPYDGMIEDIKVKPGDTVTEGQILAVMESRTLTAQMDMAEQEVSVVQSALSRLQREALNAPDKKVELTLLQQDMEAKKIAYDYARDQKFRSEMRASRPGVAVFTDDGLLEGKPMSAGTKIMTVADPSTVDVLMRVPVEALIKINHSAPVKFFLNVSPLSGLRAEIRSIGYQASPDSDGLLTYKIRATPTTKEDLRIGWKGTAKIRGDWTMLSYALLRRPVMALRRLTGW
;
A
#
# COMPACT_ATOMS: atom_id res chain seq x y z
N ALA A 1 -0.26 -0.53 2.12
CA ALA A 1 -0.56 -1.21 0.83
C ALA A 1 -2.05 -1.44 0.79
N ILE A 2 -2.65 -1.51 -0.40
CA ILE A 2 -4.08 -1.80 -0.57
C ILE A 2 -4.21 -3.26 -0.98
N THR A 3 -5.04 -3.98 -0.25
CA THR A 3 -5.25 -5.42 -0.39
C THR A 3 -6.72 -5.72 -0.59
N VAL A 4 -6.98 -6.83 -1.28
CA VAL A 4 -8.33 -7.33 -1.52
C VAL A 4 -8.98 -7.73 -0.18
N PRO A 5 -10.21 -7.25 0.12
CA PRO A 5 -10.84 -7.42 1.43
C PRO A 5 -11.52 -8.79 1.63
N TYR A 6 -11.94 -9.43 0.54
CA TYR A 6 -12.58 -10.75 0.52
C TYR A 6 -12.44 -11.37 -0.87
N ASP A 7 -12.63 -12.68 -0.99
CA ASP A 7 -12.53 -13.39 -2.27
C ASP A 7 -13.61 -12.90 -3.25
N GLY A 8 -13.22 -12.52 -4.47
CA GLY A 8 -14.15 -12.03 -5.48
C GLY A 8 -13.46 -11.47 -6.70
N MET A 9 -14.22 -10.80 -7.56
CA MET A 9 -13.71 -10.15 -8.76
C MET A 9 -13.59 -8.64 -8.55
N ILE A 10 -12.54 -8.02 -9.11
CA ILE A 10 -12.45 -6.56 -9.22
C ILE A 10 -13.34 -6.14 -10.38
N GLU A 11 -14.37 -5.33 -10.09
CA GLU A 11 -15.28 -4.80 -11.09
C GLU A 11 -14.66 -3.64 -11.84
N ASP A 12 -14.01 -2.70 -11.13
CA ASP A 12 -13.47 -1.48 -11.74
C ASP A 12 -12.30 -0.89 -10.93
N ILE A 13 -11.40 -0.22 -11.63
CA ILE A 13 -10.28 0.54 -11.06
C ILE A 13 -10.47 2.03 -11.39
N LYS A 14 -10.58 2.84 -10.35
CA LYS A 14 -10.94 4.26 -10.45
C LYS A 14 -9.73 5.19 -10.61
N VAL A 15 -8.51 4.66 -10.59
CA VAL A 15 -7.26 5.44 -10.64
C VAL A 15 -6.26 4.78 -11.59
N LYS A 16 -5.39 5.57 -12.20
CA LYS A 16 -4.30 5.05 -13.06
C LYS A 16 -2.98 4.96 -12.31
N PRO A 17 -2.02 4.14 -12.78
CA PRO A 17 -0.68 4.14 -12.22
C PRO A 17 -0.04 5.54 -12.28
N GLY A 18 0.42 6.03 -11.13
CA GLY A 18 1.04 7.35 -11.00
C GLY A 18 0.08 8.49 -10.66
N ASP A 19 -1.23 8.23 -10.55
CA ASP A 19 -2.20 9.25 -10.15
C ASP A 19 -2.00 9.68 -8.69
N THR A 20 -2.21 10.97 -8.43
CA THR A 20 -2.25 11.52 -7.07
C THR A 20 -3.62 11.27 -6.47
N VAL A 21 -3.65 10.75 -5.24
CA VAL A 21 -4.87 10.36 -4.53
C VAL A 21 -4.96 11.04 -3.18
N THR A 22 -6.18 11.33 -2.75
CA THR A 22 -6.47 11.89 -1.41
C THR A 22 -6.90 10.79 -0.45
N GLU A 23 -6.84 11.07 0.86
CA GLU A 23 -7.38 10.16 1.87
C GLU A 23 -8.88 9.92 1.64
N GLY A 24 -9.33 8.66 1.80
CA GLY A 24 -10.71 8.24 1.60
C GLY A 24 -11.14 8.07 0.14
N GLN A 25 -10.32 8.47 -0.84
CA GLN A 25 -10.64 8.32 -2.26
C GLN A 25 -10.76 6.84 -2.64
N ILE A 26 -11.80 6.50 -3.41
CA ILE A 26 -11.99 5.14 -3.95
C ILE A 26 -10.95 4.89 -5.03
N LEU A 27 -10.23 3.78 -4.91
CA LEU A 27 -9.16 3.39 -5.82
C LEU A 27 -9.58 2.21 -6.70
N ALA A 28 -10.30 1.25 -6.13
CA ALA A 28 -10.83 0.09 -6.84
C ALA A 28 -12.12 -0.39 -6.18
N VAL A 29 -12.97 -1.06 -6.95
CA VAL A 29 -14.27 -1.57 -6.53
C VAL A 29 -14.35 -3.05 -6.84
N MET A 30 -14.66 -3.86 -5.83
CA MET A 30 -15.03 -5.26 -6.00
C MET A 30 -16.44 -5.35 -6.57
N GLU A 31 -16.74 -6.41 -7.31
CA GLU A 31 -18.10 -6.70 -7.75
C GLU A 31 -19.07 -6.67 -6.55
N SER A 32 -19.98 -5.71 -6.56
CA SER A 32 -20.83 -5.40 -5.39
C SER A 32 -22.31 -5.28 -5.73
N ARG A 33 -22.76 -5.81 -6.87
CA ARG A 33 -24.18 -5.75 -7.28
C ARG A 33 -25.11 -6.35 -6.24
N THR A 34 -24.77 -7.53 -5.72
CA THR A 34 -25.55 -8.22 -4.69
C THR A 34 -25.51 -7.48 -3.35
N LEU A 35 -24.35 -6.93 -2.97
CA LEU A 35 -24.18 -6.13 -1.76
C LEU A 35 -24.98 -4.83 -1.81
N THR A 36 -25.01 -4.18 -2.97
CA THR A 36 -25.79 -2.96 -3.22
C THR A 36 -27.27 -3.27 -3.11
N ALA A 37 -27.75 -4.31 -3.80
CA ALA A 37 -29.15 -4.73 -3.70
C ALA A 37 -29.56 -5.09 -2.26
N GLN A 38 -28.71 -5.77 -1.49
CA GLN A 38 -28.97 -6.09 -0.08
C GLN A 38 -29.05 -4.83 0.80
N MET A 39 -28.15 -3.87 0.58
CA MET A 39 -28.17 -2.58 1.28
C MET A 39 -29.45 -1.80 0.96
N ASP A 40 -29.83 -1.69 -0.31
CA ASP A 40 -31.03 -0.97 -0.77
C ASP A 40 -32.31 -1.63 -0.22
N MET A 41 -32.38 -2.96 -0.20
CA MET A 41 -33.50 -3.68 0.41
C MET A 41 -33.60 -3.42 1.91
N ALA A 42 -32.48 -3.51 2.65
CA ALA A 42 -32.47 -3.24 4.09
C ALA A 42 -32.84 -1.79 4.41
N GLU A 43 -32.42 -0.83 3.57
CA GLU A 43 -32.81 0.58 3.69
C GLU A 43 -34.33 0.75 3.56
N GLN A 44 -34.92 0.08 2.58
CA GLN A 44 -36.36 0.13 2.36
C GLN A 44 -37.13 -0.50 3.52
N GLU A 45 -36.65 -1.61 4.09
CA GLU A 45 -37.26 -2.22 5.28
C GLU A 45 -37.26 -1.27 6.48
N VAL A 46 -36.14 -0.57 6.72
CA VAL A 46 -36.06 0.47 7.76
C VAL A 46 -37.10 1.57 7.50
N SER A 47 -37.21 2.06 6.26
CA SER A 47 -38.17 3.11 5.88
C SER A 47 -39.63 2.70 6.12
N VAL A 48 -39.98 1.44 5.81
CA VAL A 48 -41.32 0.88 6.05
C VAL A 48 -41.64 0.83 7.54
N VAL A 49 -40.74 0.28 8.36
CA VAL A 49 -40.95 0.19 9.81
C VAL A 49 -40.96 1.59 10.44
N GLN A 50 -40.17 2.53 9.94
CA GLN A 50 -40.15 3.92 10.43
C GLN A 50 -41.49 4.61 10.23
N SER A 51 -42.09 4.38 9.07
CA SER A 51 -43.40 4.91 8.72
C SER A 51 -44.51 4.28 9.59
N ALA A 52 -44.44 2.97 9.83
CA ALA A 52 -45.36 2.27 10.71
C ALA A 52 -45.24 2.76 12.16
N LEU A 53 -44.01 2.92 12.66
CA LEU A 53 -43.71 3.39 14.01
C LEU A 53 -44.21 4.82 14.23
N SER A 54 -43.97 5.71 13.27
CA SER A 54 -44.47 7.08 13.30
C SER A 54 -46.00 7.14 13.32
N ARG A 55 -46.67 6.20 12.63
CA ARG A 55 -48.14 6.08 12.64
C ARG A 55 -48.64 5.61 14.00
N LEU A 56 -48.08 4.52 14.52
CA LEU A 56 -48.46 3.94 15.80
C LEU A 56 -48.20 4.90 16.97
N GLN A 57 -47.11 5.65 16.94
CA GLN A 57 -46.82 6.71 17.92
C GLN A 57 -47.94 7.74 18.00
N ARG A 58 -48.48 8.19 16.86
CA ARG A 58 -49.60 9.15 16.84
C ARG A 58 -50.88 8.55 17.40
N GLU A 59 -51.15 7.27 17.13
CA GLU A 59 -52.33 6.58 17.63
C GLU A 59 -52.24 6.30 19.14
N ALA A 60 -51.05 5.94 19.65
CA ALA A 60 -50.80 5.64 21.05
C ALA A 60 -50.94 6.87 21.97
N LEU A 61 -50.93 8.10 21.44
CA LEU A 61 -51.24 9.32 22.21
C LEU A 61 -52.67 9.31 22.77
N ASN A 62 -53.60 8.64 22.07
CA ASN A 62 -55.01 8.59 22.42
C ASN A 62 -55.44 7.23 23.01
N ALA A 63 -54.54 6.24 23.07
CA ALA A 63 -54.85 4.84 23.36
C ALA A 63 -53.72 4.18 24.22
N PRO A 64 -53.87 4.13 25.55
CA PRO A 64 -52.84 3.64 26.48
C PRO A 64 -52.46 2.16 26.31
N ASP A 65 -53.37 1.37 25.73
CA ASP A 65 -53.25 -0.05 25.40
C ASP A 65 -52.21 -0.34 24.31
N LYS A 66 -51.90 0.65 23.45
CA LYS A 66 -50.93 0.49 22.35
C LYS A 66 -49.46 0.55 22.77
N LYS A 67 -49.14 0.73 24.06
CA LYS A 67 -47.75 0.82 24.55
C LYS A 67 -46.92 -0.44 24.28
N VAL A 68 -47.52 -1.62 24.39
CA VAL A 68 -46.83 -2.90 24.13
C VAL A 68 -46.49 -3.01 22.65
N GLU A 69 -47.45 -2.71 21.77
CA GLU A 69 -47.26 -2.73 20.33
C GLU A 69 -46.19 -1.72 19.89
N LEU A 70 -46.18 -0.53 20.49
CA LEU A 70 -45.17 0.50 20.25
C LEU A 70 -43.76 0.01 20.64
N THR A 71 -43.65 -0.68 21.78
CA THR A 71 -42.38 -1.26 22.26
C THR A 71 -41.88 -2.34 21.30
N LEU A 72 -42.77 -3.24 20.85
CA LEU A 72 -42.43 -4.29 19.88
C LEU A 72 -41.96 -3.68 18.55
N LEU A 73 -42.66 -2.65 18.05
CA LEU A 73 -42.31 -2.01 16.80
C LEU A 73 -41.01 -1.20 16.88
N GLN A 74 -40.70 -0.62 18.05
CA GLN A 74 -39.41 -0.01 18.34
C GLN A 74 -38.27 -1.05 18.30
N GLN A 75 -38.49 -2.24 18.87
CA GLN A 75 -37.50 -3.31 18.80
C GLN A 75 -37.29 -3.82 17.37
N ASP A 76 -38.37 -3.94 16.59
CA ASP A 76 -38.28 -4.31 15.17
C ASP A 76 -37.51 -3.26 14.36
N MET A 77 -37.77 -1.96 14.60
CA MET A 77 -37.01 -0.86 14.01
C MET A 77 -35.50 -0.99 14.29
N GLU A 78 -35.12 -1.18 15.55
CA GLU A 78 -33.71 -1.34 15.92
C GLU A 78 -33.09 -2.57 15.23
N ALA A 79 -33.81 -3.69 15.15
CA ALA A 79 -33.34 -4.88 14.44
C ALA A 79 -33.11 -4.62 12.94
N LYS A 80 -34.04 -3.93 12.27
CA LYS A 80 -33.91 -3.54 10.85
C LYS A 80 -32.75 -2.57 10.62
N LYS A 81 -32.55 -1.63 11.54
CA LYS A 81 -31.42 -0.69 11.48
C LYS A 81 -30.07 -1.40 11.58
N ILE A 82 -29.94 -2.36 12.49
CA ILE A 82 -28.73 -3.19 12.61
C ILE A 82 -28.47 -3.97 11.30
N ALA A 83 -29.53 -4.52 10.68
CA ALA A 83 -29.41 -5.21 9.41
C ALA A 83 -28.96 -4.27 8.26
N TYR A 84 -29.48 -3.05 8.21
CA TYR A 84 -29.05 -2.02 7.26
C TYR A 84 -27.60 -1.60 7.48
N ASP A 85 -27.20 -1.31 8.72
CA ASP A 85 -25.83 -0.93 9.05
C ASP A 85 -24.85 -2.05 8.67
N TYR A 86 -25.20 -3.31 8.92
CA TYR A 86 -24.42 -4.46 8.47
C TYR A 86 -24.30 -4.52 6.94
N ALA A 87 -25.40 -4.39 6.19
CA ALA A 87 -25.38 -4.41 4.73
C ALA A 87 -24.56 -3.25 4.15
N ARG A 88 -24.69 -2.06 4.75
CA ARG A 88 -23.91 -0.86 4.42
C ARG A 88 -22.42 -1.08 4.63
N ASP A 89 -22.02 -1.71 5.74
CA ASP A 89 -20.62 -2.04 6.00
C ASP A 89 -20.07 -3.06 5.01
N GLN A 90 -20.85 -4.08 4.64
CA GLN A 90 -20.42 -5.02 3.58
C GLN A 90 -20.20 -4.31 2.25
N LYS A 91 -21.12 -3.42 1.86
CA LYS A 91 -20.98 -2.57 0.67
C LYS A 91 -19.78 -1.63 0.79
N PHE A 92 -19.53 -1.04 1.95
CA PHE A 92 -18.36 -0.19 2.17
C PHE A 92 -17.06 -0.97 2.00
N ARG A 93 -17.01 -2.23 2.48
CA ARG A 93 -15.85 -3.11 2.35
C ARG A 93 -15.59 -3.55 0.90
N SER A 94 -16.56 -3.45 -0.01
CA SER A 94 -16.31 -3.72 -1.43
C SER A 94 -15.50 -2.62 -2.11
N GLU A 95 -15.45 -1.42 -1.50
CA GLU A 95 -14.72 -0.26 -2.02
C GLU A 95 -13.35 -0.15 -1.36
N MET A 96 -12.30 -0.33 -2.16
CA MET A 96 -10.92 -0.16 -1.69
C MET A 96 -10.53 1.32 -1.75
N ARG A 97 -10.33 1.94 -0.59
CA ARG A 97 -10.04 3.37 -0.45
C ARG A 97 -8.61 3.64 -0.03
N ALA A 98 -8.10 4.81 -0.40
CA ALA A 98 -6.81 5.31 0.05
C ALA A 98 -6.83 5.61 1.56
N SER A 99 -5.94 4.97 2.32
CA SER A 99 -5.82 5.23 3.76
C SER A 99 -5.05 6.51 4.10
N ARG A 100 -4.48 7.18 3.10
CA ARG A 100 -3.66 8.39 3.23
C ARG A 100 -3.49 9.05 1.86
N PRO A 101 -3.18 10.36 1.78
CA PRO A 101 -2.81 10.97 0.52
C PRO A 101 -1.48 10.40 -0.02
N GLY A 102 -1.32 10.42 -1.34
CA GLY A 102 -0.10 9.95 -1.99
C GLY A 102 -0.26 9.71 -3.48
N VAL A 103 0.60 8.86 -4.03
CA VAL A 103 0.61 8.45 -5.44
C VAL A 103 0.29 6.97 -5.54
N ALA A 104 -0.64 6.59 -6.41
CA ALA A 104 -1.01 5.20 -6.65
C ALA A 104 0.08 4.48 -7.45
N VAL A 105 0.65 3.42 -6.88
CA VAL A 105 1.73 2.62 -7.49
C VAL A 105 1.27 1.17 -7.64
N PHE A 106 1.10 0.76 -8.89
CA PHE A 106 0.79 -0.60 -9.34
C PHE A 106 1.21 -0.76 -10.81
N THR A 107 1.26 -1.99 -11.30
CA THR A 107 1.88 -2.30 -12.60
C THR A 107 0.98 -1.92 -13.78
N ASP A 108 -0.28 -2.38 -13.77
CA ASP A 108 -1.21 -2.27 -14.88
C ASP A 108 -2.64 -2.46 -14.35
N ASP A 109 -3.58 -1.63 -14.80
CA ASP A 109 -5.02 -1.71 -14.48
C ASP A 109 -5.69 -2.89 -15.20
N GLY A 110 -5.34 -3.15 -16.46
CA GLY A 110 -5.87 -4.28 -17.24
C GLY A 110 -5.45 -5.66 -16.70
N LEU A 111 -4.44 -5.71 -15.83
CA LEU A 111 -4.07 -6.93 -15.14
C LEU A 111 -4.92 -7.23 -13.89
N LEU A 112 -5.76 -6.29 -13.47
CA LEU A 112 -6.51 -6.36 -12.23
C LEU A 112 -8.03 -6.36 -12.48
N GLU A 113 -8.51 -5.50 -13.39
CA GLU A 113 -9.94 -5.40 -13.73
C GLU A 113 -10.47 -6.71 -14.34
N GLY A 114 -11.66 -7.13 -13.91
CA GLY A 114 -12.32 -8.34 -14.40
C GLY A 114 -11.62 -9.65 -13.99
N LYS A 115 -10.66 -9.61 -13.07
CA LYS A 115 -9.94 -10.82 -12.62
C LYS A 115 -10.39 -11.27 -11.23
N PRO A 116 -10.48 -12.60 -11.01
CA PRO A 116 -10.71 -13.15 -9.69
C PRO A 116 -9.47 -12.94 -8.82
N MET A 117 -9.69 -12.52 -7.58
CA MET A 117 -8.65 -12.23 -6.61
C MET A 117 -9.02 -12.84 -5.25
N SER A 118 -8.00 -13.34 -4.56
CA SER A 118 -8.15 -13.84 -3.19
C SER A 118 -7.96 -12.72 -2.16
N ALA A 119 -8.64 -12.86 -1.03
CA ALA A 119 -8.48 -11.99 0.13
C ALA A 119 -6.99 -11.86 0.52
N GLY A 120 -6.58 -10.64 0.87
CA GLY A 120 -5.21 -10.31 1.22
C GLY A 120 -4.26 -10.10 0.03
N THR A 121 -4.69 -10.37 -1.20
CA THR A 121 -3.88 -10.09 -2.39
C THR A 121 -3.59 -8.60 -2.50
N LYS A 122 -2.31 -8.24 -2.58
CA LYS A 122 -1.88 -6.85 -2.72
C LYS A 122 -2.01 -6.41 -4.18
N ILE A 123 -2.92 -5.46 -4.44
CA ILE A 123 -3.18 -4.96 -5.80
C ILE A 123 -2.50 -3.63 -6.08
N MET A 124 -2.34 -2.77 -5.06
CA MET A 124 -1.69 -1.47 -5.23
C MET A 124 -1.01 -0.98 -3.95
N THR A 125 -0.18 0.04 -4.10
CA THR A 125 0.44 0.76 -2.98
C THR A 125 0.26 2.25 -3.17
N VAL A 126 -0.33 2.94 -2.19
CA VAL A 126 -0.26 4.39 -2.12
C VAL A 126 1.09 4.76 -1.52
N ALA A 127 1.93 5.46 -2.28
CA ALA A 127 3.26 5.92 -1.89
C ALA A 127 3.24 7.42 -1.52
N ASP A 128 4.09 7.84 -0.59
CA ASP A 128 4.23 9.26 -0.26
C ASP A 128 5.30 9.89 -1.17
N PRO A 129 4.97 10.89 -2.02
CA PRO A 129 5.95 11.53 -2.88
C PRO A 129 6.93 12.44 -2.12
N SER A 130 6.60 12.88 -0.89
CA SER A 130 7.46 13.76 -0.09
C SER A 130 8.62 13.02 0.58
N THR A 131 8.49 11.70 0.74
CA THR A 131 9.50 10.83 1.35
C THR A 131 10.07 9.86 0.31
N VAL A 132 11.05 10.33 -0.44
CA VAL A 132 11.77 9.49 -1.40
C VAL A 132 13.04 8.94 -0.76
N ASP A 133 13.23 7.63 -0.80
CA ASP A 133 14.47 6.96 -0.45
C ASP A 133 15.09 6.32 -1.70
N VAL A 134 16.41 6.34 -1.79
CA VAL A 134 17.18 5.62 -2.81
C VAL A 134 17.56 4.26 -2.26
N LEU A 135 17.13 3.20 -2.95
CA LEU A 135 17.52 1.83 -2.64
C LEU A 135 18.74 1.43 -3.46
N MET A 136 19.87 1.23 -2.79
CA MET A 136 21.08 0.70 -3.39
C MET A 136 21.16 -0.81 -3.17
N ARG A 137 21.47 -1.54 -4.24
CA ARG A 137 21.64 -2.99 -4.26
C ARG A 137 23.12 -3.28 -4.46
N VAL A 138 23.79 -3.71 -3.39
CA VAL A 138 25.23 -3.98 -3.41
C VAL A 138 25.46 -5.49 -3.43
N PRO A 139 26.06 -6.06 -4.48
CA PRO A 139 26.41 -7.49 -4.52
C PRO A 139 27.29 -7.87 -3.33
N VAL A 140 27.10 -9.08 -2.78
CA VAL A 140 27.86 -9.57 -1.62
C VAL A 140 29.37 -9.50 -1.87
N GLU A 141 29.82 -9.80 -3.09
CA GLU A 141 31.24 -9.79 -3.50
C GLU A 141 31.86 -8.39 -3.50
N ALA A 142 31.04 -7.37 -3.71
CA ALA A 142 31.46 -5.97 -3.77
C ALA A 142 31.32 -5.26 -2.41
N LEU A 143 30.78 -5.93 -1.39
CA LEU A 143 30.57 -5.31 -0.09
C LEU A 143 31.92 -4.93 0.54
N ILE A 144 31.98 -3.70 1.01
CA ILE A 144 33.06 -3.17 1.84
C ILE A 144 32.50 -2.84 3.23
N LYS A 145 33.37 -2.62 4.21
CA LYS A 145 32.93 -2.04 5.48
C LYS A 145 32.41 -0.62 5.18
N ILE A 146 31.10 -0.44 5.22
CA ILE A 146 30.44 0.84 4.93
C ILE A 146 30.09 1.49 6.27
N ASN A 147 30.66 2.66 6.53
CA ASN A 147 30.25 3.50 7.65
C ASN A 147 28.90 4.15 7.29
N HIS A 148 28.00 4.26 8.26
CA HIS A 148 26.71 4.93 8.10
C HIS A 148 26.89 6.42 7.71
N SER A 149 28.03 7.03 8.04
CA SER A 149 28.36 8.42 7.67
C SER A 149 29.04 8.55 6.30
N ALA A 150 29.19 7.47 5.54
CA ALA A 150 29.86 7.51 4.24
C ALA A 150 29.05 8.36 3.25
N PRO A 151 29.68 9.36 2.57
CA PRO A 151 28.97 10.18 1.60
C PRO A 151 28.61 9.35 0.37
N VAL A 152 27.33 9.36 0.00
CA VAL A 152 26.81 8.67 -1.17
C VAL A 152 26.46 9.68 -2.26
N LYS A 153 26.89 9.39 -3.49
CA LYS A 153 26.43 10.09 -4.69
C LYS A 153 25.68 9.14 -5.60
N PHE A 154 24.47 9.52 -5.98
CA PHE A 154 23.61 8.77 -6.88
C PHE A 154 23.53 9.47 -8.24
N PHE A 155 23.71 8.73 -9.31
CA PHE A 155 23.64 9.20 -10.69
C PHE A 155 22.45 8.51 -11.34
N LEU A 156 21.39 9.29 -11.59
CA LEU A 156 20.17 8.81 -12.21
C LEU A 156 20.41 8.54 -13.70
N ASN A 157 19.79 7.50 -14.25
CA ASN A 157 19.86 7.22 -15.70
C ASN A 157 19.26 8.36 -16.53
N VAL A 158 18.25 9.05 -15.98
CA VAL A 158 17.61 10.21 -16.62
C VAL A 158 18.45 11.49 -16.53
N SER A 159 19.46 11.53 -15.63
CA SER A 159 20.36 12.68 -15.49
C SER A 159 21.76 12.20 -15.07
N PRO A 160 22.52 11.58 -15.99
CA PRO A 160 23.79 10.92 -15.65
C PRO A 160 24.90 11.90 -15.25
N LEU A 161 24.77 13.17 -15.64
CA LEU A 161 25.75 14.22 -15.35
C LEU A 161 25.52 14.91 -13.99
N SER A 162 24.31 14.76 -13.41
CA SER A 162 24.00 15.34 -12.10
C SER A 162 24.06 14.26 -11.02
N GLY A 163 24.99 14.43 -10.08
CA GLY A 163 25.15 13.53 -8.95
C GLY A 163 24.33 14.03 -7.76
N LEU A 164 23.30 13.29 -7.38
CA LEU A 164 22.48 13.56 -6.21
C LEU A 164 23.20 13.08 -4.95
N ARG A 165 23.38 13.96 -3.95
CA ARG A 165 23.92 13.56 -2.64
C ARG A 165 22.82 12.90 -1.81
N ALA A 166 23.18 11.83 -1.10
CA ALA A 166 22.28 11.13 -0.21
C ALA A 166 23.02 10.68 1.06
N GLU A 167 22.27 10.56 2.15
CA GLU A 167 22.75 10.11 3.45
C GLU A 167 22.21 8.72 3.75
N ILE A 168 23.07 7.82 4.22
CA ILE A 168 22.68 6.43 4.49
C ILE A 168 21.79 6.40 5.73
N ARG A 169 20.56 5.93 5.57
CA ARG A 169 19.59 5.76 6.64
C ARG A 169 19.68 4.38 7.29
N SER A 170 19.87 3.34 6.46
CA SER A 170 19.94 1.97 6.95
C SER A 170 20.71 1.06 6.01
N ILE A 171 21.44 0.10 6.58
CA ILE A 171 22.10 -0.99 5.88
C ILE A 171 21.41 -2.29 6.32
N GLY A 172 20.93 -3.08 5.36
CA GLY A 172 20.32 -4.37 5.65
C GLY A 172 21.32 -5.33 6.29
N TYR A 173 20.89 -6.06 7.32
CA TYR A 173 21.74 -7.01 8.04
C TYR A 173 22.08 -8.27 7.24
N GLN A 174 21.24 -8.63 6.28
CA GLN A 174 21.39 -9.85 5.50
C GLN A 174 21.24 -9.55 4.01
N ALA A 175 22.01 -10.26 3.19
CA ALA A 175 21.81 -10.25 1.75
C ALA A 175 20.55 -11.04 1.39
N SER A 176 19.73 -10.49 0.51
CA SER A 176 18.55 -11.17 -0.02
C SER A 176 18.71 -11.37 -1.54
N PRO A 177 18.16 -12.45 -2.11
CA PRO A 177 18.11 -12.58 -3.55
C PRO A 177 17.26 -11.46 -4.14
N ASP A 178 17.68 -10.96 -5.29
CA ASP A 178 16.89 -10.02 -6.07
C ASP A 178 16.07 -10.72 -7.16
N SER A 179 15.28 -9.95 -7.91
CA SER A 179 14.54 -10.43 -9.08
C SER A 179 15.43 -11.06 -10.17
N ASP A 180 16.72 -10.71 -10.19
CA ASP A 180 17.73 -11.29 -11.09
C ASP A 180 18.48 -12.48 -10.46
N GLY A 181 18.12 -12.90 -9.24
CA GLY A 181 18.75 -13.99 -8.50
C GLY A 181 20.06 -13.60 -7.79
N LEU A 182 20.59 -12.40 -7.99
CA LEU A 182 21.84 -11.97 -7.35
C LEU A 182 21.60 -11.67 -5.86
N LEU A 183 22.45 -12.22 -5.00
CA LEU A 183 22.46 -11.89 -3.58
C LEU A 183 23.02 -10.47 -3.40
N THR A 184 22.19 -9.59 -2.86
CA THR A 184 22.54 -8.18 -2.66
C THR A 184 22.17 -7.71 -1.26
N TYR A 185 23.04 -6.92 -0.66
CA TYR A 185 22.71 -6.13 0.52
C TYR A 185 21.90 -4.91 0.10
N LYS A 186 20.83 -4.63 0.83
CA LYS A 186 19.95 -3.47 0.61
C LYS A 186 20.41 -2.32 1.49
N ILE A 187 20.83 -1.22 0.87
CA ILE A 187 21.18 0.01 1.60
C ILE A 187 20.18 1.08 1.20
N ARG A 188 19.53 1.71 2.19
CA ARG A 188 18.61 2.83 1.96
C ARG A 188 19.31 4.13 2.30
N ALA A 189 19.22 5.09 1.40
CA ALA A 189 19.74 6.42 1.61
C ALA A 189 18.67 7.48 1.28
N THR A 190 18.59 8.52 2.07
CA THR A 190 17.66 9.64 1.84
C THR A 190 18.42 10.74 1.10
N PRO A 191 17.93 11.21 -0.07
CA PRO A 191 18.58 12.26 -0.83
C PRO A 191 18.45 13.62 -0.13
N THR A 192 19.50 14.43 -0.18
CA THR A 192 19.54 15.78 0.42
C THR A 192 18.67 16.76 -0.36
N THR A 193 18.61 16.61 -1.68
CA THR A 193 17.77 17.41 -2.57
C THR A 193 16.66 16.52 -3.14
N LYS A 194 15.41 16.95 -3.02
CA LYS A 194 14.25 16.13 -3.43
C LYS A 194 13.61 16.56 -4.75
N GLU A 195 14.06 17.68 -5.32
CA GLU A 195 13.49 18.26 -6.53
C GLU A 195 13.58 17.26 -7.70
N ASP A 196 12.46 17.09 -8.40
CA ASP A 196 12.26 16.26 -9.59
C ASP A 196 12.46 14.74 -9.45
N LEU A 197 12.52 14.17 -8.25
CA LEU A 197 12.63 12.72 -8.09
C LEU A 197 11.29 12.00 -8.28
N ARG A 198 11.23 11.12 -9.28
CA ARG A 198 10.09 10.19 -9.46
C ARG A 198 10.39 8.80 -8.91
N ILE A 199 9.37 8.20 -8.31
CA ILE A 199 9.41 6.81 -7.84
C ILE A 199 9.65 5.89 -9.04
N GLY A 200 10.51 4.88 -8.86
CA GLY A 200 10.83 3.89 -9.90
C GLY A 200 12.01 4.25 -10.80
N TRP A 201 12.56 5.47 -10.69
CA TRP A 201 13.80 5.81 -11.38
C TRP A 201 14.98 4.94 -10.91
N LYS A 202 15.84 4.60 -11.87
CA LYS A 202 17.03 3.76 -11.66
C LYS A 202 18.28 4.55 -11.99
N GLY A 203 19.40 4.10 -11.44
CA GLY A 203 20.69 4.78 -11.55
C GLY A 203 21.81 3.97 -10.95
N THR A 204 22.98 4.58 -10.87
CA THR A 204 24.16 4.02 -10.23
C THR A 204 24.54 4.82 -9.00
N ALA A 205 24.93 4.14 -7.93
CA ALA A 205 25.39 4.79 -6.71
C ALA A 205 26.90 4.61 -6.53
N LYS A 206 27.57 5.67 -6.10
CA LYS A 206 28.96 5.64 -5.66
C LYS A 206 28.99 5.89 -4.16
N ILE A 207 29.37 4.85 -3.42
CA ILE A 207 29.62 4.91 -1.98
C ILE A 207 31.12 5.08 -1.80
N ARG A 208 31.55 6.16 -1.16
CA ARG A 208 32.97 6.38 -0.87
C ARG A 208 33.32 5.66 0.44
N GLY A 209 34.20 4.66 0.35
CA GLY A 209 34.75 3.97 1.53
C GLY A 209 35.79 4.81 2.25
N ASP A 210 36.21 4.32 3.42
CA ASP A 210 37.29 4.92 4.19
C ASP A 210 38.62 4.88 3.43
N TRP A 211 39.53 5.76 3.81
CA TRP A 211 40.89 5.76 3.29
C TRP A 211 41.56 4.41 3.54
N THR A 212 42.21 3.84 2.52
CA THR A 212 42.93 2.57 2.62
C THR A 212 44.29 2.71 1.95
N MET A 213 45.30 1.98 2.46
CA MET A 213 46.63 1.98 1.86
C MET A 213 46.59 1.33 0.48
N LEU A 214 47.27 1.94 -0.49
CA LEU A 214 47.26 1.50 -1.90
C LEU A 214 47.69 0.04 -2.06
N SER A 215 48.68 -0.41 -1.29
CA SER A 215 49.17 -1.79 -1.28
C SER A 215 48.07 -2.80 -0.93
N TYR A 216 47.25 -2.51 0.08
CA TYR A 216 46.13 -3.35 0.48
C TYR A 216 45.02 -3.36 -0.59
N ALA A 217 44.70 -2.21 -1.19
CA ALA A 217 43.68 -2.12 -2.23
C ALA A 217 44.04 -2.96 -3.49
N LEU A 218 45.30 -2.93 -3.93
CA LEU A 218 45.80 -3.69 -5.07
C LEU A 218 45.82 -5.20 -4.79
N LEU A 219 46.26 -5.60 -3.60
CA LEU A 219 46.39 -7.01 -3.24
C LEU A 219 45.06 -7.66 -2.83
N ARG A 220 44.02 -6.90 -2.49
CA ARG A 220 42.74 -7.45 -2.01
C ARG A 220 42.10 -8.44 -2.97
N ARG A 221 41.94 -8.08 -4.24
CA ARG A 221 41.31 -8.95 -5.26
C ARG A 221 42.11 -10.25 -5.54
N PRO A 222 43.43 -10.20 -5.80
CA PRO A 222 44.20 -11.42 -6.01
C PRO A 222 44.28 -12.30 -4.77
N VAL A 223 44.38 -11.73 -3.56
CA VAL A 223 44.35 -12.52 -2.31
C VAL A 223 43.00 -13.22 -2.14
N MET A 224 41.88 -12.55 -2.43
CA MET A 224 40.56 -13.19 -2.38
C MET A 224 40.40 -14.31 -3.44
N ALA A 225 40.93 -14.12 -4.64
CA ALA A 225 40.91 -15.14 -5.68
C ALA A 225 41.78 -16.36 -5.31
N LEU A 226 42.98 -16.12 -4.77
CA LEU A 226 43.87 -17.18 -4.30
C LEU A 226 43.21 -17.96 -3.16
N ARG A 227 42.62 -17.24 -2.20
CA ARG A 227 41.86 -17.81 -1.08
C ARG A 227 40.72 -18.72 -1.56
N ARG A 228 39.95 -18.26 -2.56
CA ARG A 228 38.86 -19.05 -3.17
C ARG A 228 39.36 -20.33 -3.85
N LEU A 229 40.53 -20.31 -4.46
CA LEU A 229 41.14 -21.47 -5.11
C LEU A 229 41.75 -22.46 -4.10
N THR A 230 42.34 -21.96 -3.01
CA THR A 230 43.02 -22.78 -2.01
C THR A 230 42.10 -23.29 -0.90
N GLY A 231 40.84 -22.85 -0.84
CA GLY A 231 39.82 -23.37 0.07
C GLY A 231 40.03 -23.06 1.56
N TRP A 232 40.83 -22.05 1.90
CA TRP A 232 41.09 -21.59 3.27
C TRP A 232 40.37 -20.26 3.55
#